data_AF-A0A9P6WF99-F1
#
_entry.id   AF-A0A9P6WF99-F1
#
_cell.length_a   1.000
_cell.length_b   1.000
_cell.length_c   1.000
_cell.angle_alpha   90.00
_cell.angle_beta   90.00
_cell.angle_gamma   90.00
#
_symmetry.space_group_name_H-M   'P 1'
#
loop_
_entity.id
_entity.type
_entity.pdbx_description
1 polymer ?
#
loop_
_entity_poly.entity_id
_entity_poly.type
_entity_poly.pdbx_seq_one_letter_code
_entity_poly.pdbx_strand_id
1 'polypeptide(L)'
;NYATAIVFAMFVGSLMGTIWLTLPGINASIVGLKKLGIAMSISWVSTGLFGFASPIIGVALKKDGPISPTQYQPASIFVGLCYFMAGVTLVIARGWIISRNKYVVESLESEDDVLHITVSPKETISNL
;
A
#
# COMPACT_ATOMS: atom_id res chain seq x y z
N ASN A 1 -3.90 -2.01 26.78
CA ASN A 1 -5.02 -2.89 27.19
C ASN A 1 -4.97 -4.13 26.29
N TYR A 2 -5.12 -5.31 26.85
CA TYR A 2 -4.97 -6.60 26.14
C TYR A 2 -6.08 -6.83 25.11
N ALA A 3 -7.32 -6.43 25.43
CA ALA A 3 -8.46 -6.60 24.51
C ALA A 3 -8.26 -5.83 23.19
N THR A 4 -7.82 -4.56 23.25
CA THR A 4 -7.52 -3.78 22.03
C THR A 4 -6.34 -4.33 21.24
N ALA A 5 -5.35 -4.94 21.91
CA ALA A 5 -4.23 -5.58 21.22
C ALA A 5 -4.69 -6.83 20.42
N ILE A 6 -5.60 -7.64 20.97
CA ILE A 6 -6.17 -8.79 20.25
C ILE A 6 -6.97 -8.33 19.03
N VAL A 7 -7.85 -7.34 19.19
CA VAL A 7 -8.64 -6.79 18.09
C VAL A 7 -7.73 -6.25 16.99
N PHE A 8 -6.70 -5.49 17.37
CA PHE A 8 -5.70 -5.00 16.42
C PHE A 8 -4.96 -6.14 15.71
N ALA A 9 -4.54 -7.19 16.43
CA ALA A 9 -3.85 -8.33 15.84
C ALA A 9 -4.72 -9.07 14.83
N MET A 10 -6.03 -9.22 15.08
CA MET A 10 -6.96 -9.82 14.11
C MET A 10 -7.08 -8.97 12.84
N PHE A 11 -7.22 -7.65 12.97
CA PHE A 11 -7.28 -6.75 11.81
C PHE A 11 -5.97 -6.79 11.01
N VAL A 12 -4.82 -6.62 11.66
CA VAL A 12 -3.52 -6.65 10.97
C VAL A 12 -3.27 -8.00 10.33
N GLY A 13 -3.60 -9.12 11.00
CA GLY A 13 -3.48 -10.45 10.43
C GLY A 13 -4.31 -10.62 9.16
N SER A 14 -5.56 -10.16 9.16
CA SER A 14 -6.43 -10.20 7.98
C SER A 14 -5.92 -9.34 6.82
N LEU A 15 -5.41 -8.14 7.12
CA LEU A 15 -4.86 -7.23 6.11
C LEU A 15 -3.59 -7.79 5.49
N MET A 16 -2.64 -8.26 6.30
CA MET A 16 -1.40 -8.85 5.80
C MET A 16 -1.68 -10.08 4.93
N GLY A 17 -2.61 -10.95 5.34
CA GLY A 17 -3.01 -12.10 4.52
C GLY A 17 -3.57 -11.70 3.16
N THR A 18 -4.36 -10.62 3.10
CA THR A 18 -5.01 -10.17 1.87
C THR A 18 -4.03 -9.45 0.93
N ILE A 19 -3.17 -8.58 1.48
CA ILE A 19 -2.24 -7.76 0.69
C ILE A 19 -1.26 -8.65 -0.08
N TRP A 20 -0.65 -9.64 0.58
CA TRP A 20 0.36 -10.49 -0.08
C TRP A 20 -0.23 -11.38 -1.18
N LEU A 21 -1.51 -11.74 -1.09
CA LEU A 21 -2.21 -12.50 -2.12
C LEU A 21 -2.66 -11.64 -3.31
N THR A 22 -3.02 -10.38 -3.06
CA THR A 22 -3.54 -9.48 -4.09
C THR A 22 -2.43 -8.74 -4.86
N LEU A 23 -1.28 -8.51 -4.21
CA LEU A 23 -0.15 -7.77 -4.78
C LEU A 23 0.36 -8.34 -6.12
N PRO A 24 0.58 -9.66 -6.29
CA PRO A 24 1.03 -10.21 -7.57
C PRO A 24 0.01 -10.00 -8.70
N GLY A 25 -1.29 -10.15 -8.41
CA GLY A 25 -2.36 -9.94 -9.40
C GLY A 25 -2.47 -8.49 -9.85
N ILE A 26 -2.34 -7.56 -8.90
CA ILE A 26 -2.30 -6.12 -9.21
C ILE A 26 -1.08 -5.81 -10.08
N ASN A 27 0.11 -6.28 -9.70
CA ASN A 27 1.32 -6.05 -10.47
C ASN A 27 1.23 -6.64 -11.89
N ALA A 28 0.71 -7.87 -12.04
CA ALA A 28 0.50 -8.49 -13.34
C ALA A 28 -0.46 -7.69 -14.22
N SER A 29 -1.51 -7.10 -13.63
CA SER A 29 -2.44 -6.24 -14.38
C SER A 29 -1.80 -4.94 -14.85
N ILE A 30 -0.84 -4.38 -14.09
CA ILE A 30 -0.20 -3.09 -14.41
C ILE A 30 0.90 -3.26 -15.44
N VAL A 31 1.84 -4.18 -15.22
CA VAL A 31 3.07 -4.30 -16.04
C VAL A 31 3.02 -5.43 -17.07
N GLY A 32 1.98 -6.27 -17.04
CA GLY A 32 1.90 -7.48 -17.86
C GLY A 32 2.78 -8.62 -17.34
N LEU A 33 2.53 -9.84 -17.83
CA LEU A 33 3.22 -11.05 -17.35
C LEU A 33 4.73 -11.05 -17.66
N LYS A 34 5.14 -10.48 -18.80
CA LYS A 34 6.56 -10.44 -19.22
C LYS A 34 7.45 -9.65 -18.27
N LYS A 35 6.94 -8.55 -17.69
CA LYS A 35 7.71 -7.64 -16.82
C LYS A 35 7.39 -7.79 -15.33
N LEU A 36 6.55 -8.78 -14.97
CA LEU A 36 6.12 -9.02 -13.60
C LEU A 36 7.30 -9.19 -12.61
N GLY A 37 8.34 -9.94 -13.00
CA GLY A 37 9.51 -10.18 -12.13
C GLY A 37 10.24 -8.90 -11.71
N ILE A 38 10.34 -7.92 -12.62
CA ILE A 38 10.96 -6.62 -12.34
C ILE A 38 10.05 -5.80 -11.42
N ALA A 39 8.74 -5.76 -11.69
CA ALA A 39 7.79 -5.04 -10.85
C ALA A 39 7.73 -5.58 -9.41
N MET A 40 7.78 -6.91 -9.26
CA MET A 40 7.86 -7.55 -7.95
C MET A 40 9.17 -7.19 -7.22
N SER A 41 10.30 -7.21 -7.93
CA SER A 41 11.60 -6.81 -7.34
C SER A 41 11.58 -5.39 -6.79
N ILE A 42 11.01 -4.43 -7.55
CA ILE A 42 10.86 -3.04 -7.11
C ILE A 42 9.95 -2.95 -5.87
N SER A 43 8.84 -3.71 -5.86
CA SER A 43 7.92 -3.76 -4.71
C SER A 43 8.61 -4.26 -3.44
N TRP A 44 9.46 -5.28 -3.56
CA TRP A 44 10.24 -5.82 -2.44
C TRP A 44 11.31 -4.87 -1.93
N VAL A 45 12.05 -4.21 -2.82
CA VAL A 45 13.05 -3.19 -2.43
C VAL A 45 12.38 -2.03 -1.70
N SER A 46 11.25 -1.54 -2.21
CA SER A 46 10.46 -0.51 -1.55
C SER A 46 10.01 -0.95 -0.15
N THR A 47 9.46 -2.16 -0.02
CA THR A 47 9.05 -2.73 1.27
C THR A 47 10.22 -2.83 2.25
N GLY A 48 11.39 -3.27 1.79
CA GLY A 48 12.60 -3.35 2.62
C GLY A 48 13.06 -1.99 3.13
N LEU A 49 13.04 -0.97 2.27
CA LEU A 49 13.44 0.39 2.63
C LEU A 49 12.54 0.97 3.74
N PHE A 50 11.21 0.88 3.57
CA PHE A 50 10.28 1.36 4.59
C PHE A 50 10.27 0.48 5.85
N GLY A 51 10.49 -0.83 5.70
CA GLY A 51 10.66 -1.76 6.80
C GLY A 51 11.85 -1.43 7.69
N PHE A 52 12.93 -0.90 7.11
CA PHE A 52 14.09 -0.43 7.86
C PHE A 52 13.83 0.89 8.60
N ALA A 53 13.13 1.83 7.99
CA ALA A 53 12.82 3.13 8.60
C ALA A 53 11.79 3.04 9.73
N SER A 54 10.84 2.10 9.65
CA SER A 54 9.71 1.98 10.58
C SER A 54 10.12 1.82 12.06
N PRO A 55 11.03 0.90 12.44
CA PRO A 55 11.47 0.76 13.83
C PRO A 55 12.17 2.00 14.38
N ILE A 56 12.96 2.69 13.56
CA ILE A 56 13.71 3.89 13.95
C ILE A 56 12.74 5.00 14.37
N ILE A 57 11.71 5.22 13.55
CA ILE A 57 10.66 6.20 13.82
C ILE A 57 9.84 5.77 15.05
N GLY A 58 9.50 4.48 15.16
CA GLY A 58 8.76 3.94 16.29
C GLY A 58 9.47 4.12 17.65
N VAL A 59 10.80 3.94 17.67
CA VAL A 59 11.62 4.17 18.87
C VAL A 59 11.73 5.66 19.17
N ALA A 60 11.93 6.51 18.16
CA ALA A 60 12.02 7.97 18.34
C ALA A 60 10.72 8.60 18.88
N LEU A 61 9.56 8.02 18.57
CA LEU A 61 8.25 8.47 19.05
C LEU A 61 7.89 7.95 20.45
N LYS A 62 8.66 7.01 20.99
CA LYS A 62 8.44 6.48 22.33
C LYS A 62 8.80 7.58 23.34
N LYS A 63 7.89 7.86 24.29
CA LYS A 63 8.16 8.84 25.35
C LYS A 63 9.24 8.30 26.31
N ASP A 64 10.16 9.16 26.71
CA ASP A 64 11.13 8.84 27.76
C ASP A 64 10.49 8.95 29.15
N GLY A 65 10.83 8.03 30.06
CA GLY A 65 10.33 8.04 31.44
C GLY A 65 10.00 6.65 32.02
N PRO A 66 9.52 6.61 33.28
CA PRO A 66 9.11 5.37 33.94
C PRO A 66 7.98 4.66 33.18
N ILE A 67 7.87 3.34 33.39
CA ILE A 67 6.93 2.47 32.68
C ILE A 67 5.51 3.00 32.89
N SER A 68 4.97 3.66 31.86
CA SER A 68 3.65 4.28 31.87
C SER A 68 2.82 3.76 30.69
N PRO A 69 1.50 3.53 30.87
CA PRO A 69 0.61 3.11 29.78
C PRO A 69 0.62 4.06 28.58
N THR A 70 0.94 5.34 28.78
CA THR A 70 0.94 6.38 27.73
C THR A 70 2.22 6.42 26.92
N GLN A 71 3.22 5.59 27.25
CA GLN A 71 4.56 5.66 26.66
C GLN A 71 4.58 5.28 25.17
N TYR A 72 3.70 4.36 24.77
CA TYR A 72 3.58 3.84 23.40
C TYR A 72 2.48 4.52 22.57
N GLN A 73 1.71 5.41 23.19
CA GLN A 73 0.58 6.08 22.54
C GLN A 73 0.98 6.84 21.26
N PRO A 74 2.09 7.62 21.22
CA PRO A 74 2.48 8.33 20.00
C PRO A 74 2.86 7.38 18.87
N ALA A 75 3.57 6.28 19.18
CA ALA A 75 3.93 5.25 18.20
C ALA A 75 2.69 4.54 17.64
N SER A 76 1.69 4.26 18.48
CA SER A 76 0.42 3.68 18.04
C SER A 76 -0.37 4.62 17.11
N ILE A 77 -0.39 5.93 17.41
CA ILE A 77 -1.04 6.93 16.54
C ILE A 77 -0.34 7.02 15.19
N PHE A 78 1.00 7.04 15.19
CA PHE A 78 1.79 7.05 13.95
C PHE A 78 1.47 5.85 13.06
N VAL A 79 1.49 4.63 13.61
CA VAL A 79 1.15 3.42 12.87
C VAL A 79 -0.30 3.46 12.35
N GLY A 80 -1.24 3.97 13.16
CA GLY A 80 -2.62 4.18 12.73
C GLY A 80 -2.74 5.11 11.52
N LEU A 81 -2.00 6.22 11.52
CA LEU A 81 -1.95 7.15 10.39
C LEU A 81 -1.33 6.50 9.15
N CYS A 82 -0.29 5.69 9.30
CA CYS A 82 0.30 4.94 8.17
C CYS A 82 -0.72 4.02 7.51
N TYR A 83 -1.49 3.25 8.30
CA TYR A 83 -2.55 2.39 7.76
C TYR A 83 -3.67 3.19 7.10
N PHE A 84 -4.06 4.32 7.69
CA PHE A 84 -5.08 5.20 7.10
C PHE A 84 -4.63 5.76 5.74
N MET A 85 -3.41 6.30 5.67
CA MET A 85 -2.84 6.83 4.43
C MET A 85 -2.65 5.75 3.36
N ALA A 86 -2.27 4.53 3.77
CA ALA A 86 -2.23 3.38 2.87
C ALA A 86 -3.61 3.07 2.29
N GLY A 87 -4.66 3.08 3.12
CA GLY A 87 -6.04 2.90 2.68
C GLY A 87 -6.49 3.96 1.67
N VAL A 88 -6.21 5.24 1.93
CA VAL A 88 -6.50 6.34 1.00
C VAL A 88 -5.75 6.14 -0.33
N THR A 89 -4.48 5.77 -0.27
CA THR A 89 -3.65 5.53 -1.46
C THR A 89 -4.19 4.35 -2.28
N LEU A 90 -4.67 3.28 -1.63
CA LEU A 90 -5.29 2.13 -2.31
C LEU A 90 -6.60 2.50 -3.01
N VAL A 91 -7.42 3.37 -2.42
CA VAL A 91 -8.64 3.88 -3.06
C VAL A 91 -8.28 4.70 -4.30
N ILE A 92 -7.28 5.57 -4.20
CA ILE A 92 -6.77 6.34 -5.35
C ILE A 92 -6.22 5.42 -6.44
N ALA A 93 -5.39 4.44 -6.07
CA ALA A 93 -4.84 3.47 -7.00
C ALA A 93 -5.95 2.66 -7.70
N ARG A 94 -7.02 2.31 -6.98
CA ARG A 94 -8.19 1.63 -7.56
C ARG A 94 -8.90 2.48 -8.61
N GLY A 95 -9.19 3.75 -8.30
CA GLY A 95 -9.81 4.68 -9.27
C GLY A 95 -8.93 4.88 -10.51
N TRP A 96 -7.61 4.92 -10.32
CA TRP A 96 -6.64 5.00 -11.41
C TRP A 96 -6.65 3.75 -12.29
N ILE A 97 -6.60 2.55 -11.70
CA ILE A 97 -6.62 1.28 -12.44
C ILE A 97 -7.93 1.14 -13.25
N ILE A 98 -9.08 1.51 -12.67
CA ILE A 98 -10.38 1.47 -13.37
C ILE A 98 -10.37 2.41 -14.57
N SER A 99 -9.92 3.65 -14.38
CA SER A 99 -9.84 4.63 -15.47
C SER A 99 -8.89 4.15 -16.56
N ARG A 100 -7.69 3.69 -16.18
CA ARG A 100 -6.70 3.11 -17.08
C ARG A 100 -7.28 1.97 -17.91
N ASN A 101 -7.97 1.03 -17.27
CA ASN A 101 -8.52 -0.14 -17.96
C ASN A 101 -9.54 0.24 -19.04
N LYS A 102 -10.23 1.38 -18.93
CA LYS A 102 -11.11 1.89 -20.00
C LYS A 102 -10.31 2.27 -21.24
N TYR A 103 -9.17 2.96 -21.08
CA TYR A 103 -8.31 3.37 -22.21
C TYR A 103 -7.59 2.18 -22.86
N VAL A 104 -7.16 1.18 -22.08
CA VAL A 104 -6.48 -0.02 -22.62
C VAL A 104 -7.37 -0.82 -23.56
N VAL A 105 -8.68 -0.90 -23.27
CA VAL A 105 -9.65 -1.60 -24.12
C VAL A 105 -9.83 -0.88 -25.46
N GLU A 106 -9.61 0.43 -25.51
CA GLU A 106 -9.73 1.25 -26.71
C GLU A 106 -8.45 1.23 -27.58
N SER A 107 -7.28 0.92 -27.01
CA SER A 107 -5.96 1.03 -27.66
C SER A 107 -5.27 -0.31 -27.95
N LEU A 108 -6.02 -1.37 -28.32
CA LEU A 108 -5.52 -2.75 -28.50
C LEU A 108 -4.56 -2.97 -29.69
N GLU A 109 -3.38 -2.34 -29.73
CA GLU A 109 -2.37 -2.60 -30.77
C GLU A 109 -1.13 -3.40 -30.28
N SER A 110 -0.75 -3.41 -28.99
CA SER A 110 0.35 -4.26 -28.49
C SER A 110 0.46 -4.32 -26.94
N GLU A 111 0.80 -5.49 -26.37
CA GLU A 111 1.07 -5.67 -24.92
C GLU A 111 2.24 -4.82 -24.39
N ASP A 112 3.18 -4.43 -25.25
CA ASP A 112 4.34 -3.64 -24.85
C ASP A 112 4.02 -2.15 -24.66
N ASP A 113 2.88 -1.68 -25.19
CA ASP A 113 2.44 -0.27 -25.15
C ASP A 113 1.58 0.07 -23.92
N VAL A 114 1.23 -0.94 -23.12
CA VAL A 114 0.38 -0.84 -21.92
C VAL A 114 1.00 0.03 -20.83
N LEU A 115 2.31 0.31 -20.87
CA LEU A 115 3.01 1.18 -19.92
C LEU A 115 3.02 2.67 -20.32
N HIS A 116 2.73 3.00 -21.59
CA HIS A 116 2.80 4.38 -22.09
C HIS A 116 1.48 5.16 -21.93
N ILE A 117 0.41 4.48 -21.54
CA ILE A 117 -0.88 5.11 -21.25
C ILE A 117 -0.80 6.00 -20.01
N THR A 118 -0.94 7.30 -20.22
CA THR A 118 -0.98 8.29 -19.14
C THR A 118 -2.43 8.67 -18.89
N VAL A 119 -2.89 8.51 -17.65
CA VAL A 119 -4.26 8.88 -17.26
C VAL A 119 -4.23 10.22 -16.55
N SER A 120 -5.13 11.12 -16.91
CA SER A 120 -5.21 12.44 -16.28
C SER A 120 -5.63 12.32 -14.81
N PRO A 121 -5.00 13.07 -13.88
CA PRO A 121 -5.39 13.08 -12.46
C PRO A 121 -6.85 13.46 -12.23
N LYS A 122 -7.43 14.29 -13.11
CA LYS A 122 -8.85 14.71 -13.02
C LYS A 122 -9.82 13.55 -13.27
N GLU A 123 -9.51 12.66 -14.21
CA GLU A 123 -10.36 11.50 -14.51
C GLU A 123 -10.24 10.42 -13.44
N THR A 124 -9.05 10.30 -12.84
CA THR A 124 -8.80 9.41 -11.69
C THR A 124 -9.66 9.79 -10.48
N ILE A 125 -9.80 11.09 -10.19
CA ILE A 125 -10.63 11.59 -9.08
C ILE A 125 -12.13 11.50 -9.40
N SER A 126 -12.53 11.61 -10.67
CA SER A 126 -13.93 11.46 -11.08
C SER A 126 -14.43 10.01 -11.01
N ASN A 127 -13.55 9.02 -11.05
CA ASN A 127 -13.87 7.59 -10.98
C ASN A 127 -13.41 6.95 -9.65
N LEU A 128 -13.08 7.78 -8.65
CA LEU A 128 -12.63 7.37 -7.32
C LEU A 128 -13.76 6.71 -6.51
#